data_AF-X1BIA6-F1
#
_entry.id   AF-X1BIA6-F1
#
_cell.length_a   1.000
_cell.length_b   1.000
_cell.length_c   1.000
_cell.angle_alpha   90.00
_cell.angle_beta   90.00
_cell.angle_gamma   90.00
#
_symmetry.space_group_name_H-M   'P 1'
#
loop_
_entity.id
_entity.type
_entity.pdbx_description
1 polymer ?
#
loop_
_entity_poly.entity_id
_entity_poly.type
_entity_poly.pdbx_seq_one_letter_code
_entity_poly.pdbx_strand_id
1 'polypeptide(L)' 'MEKVGIVGYYQVKPETDIQMSRPEMIFYATRGALDYAGLKRDDL' A
#
# COMPACT_ATOMS: atom_id res chain seq x y z
N MET A 1 -1.17 18.34 20.18
CA MET A 1 -0.65 17.66 18.98
C MET A 1 -1.12 16.23 19.02
N GLU A 2 -1.87 15.81 17.99
CA GLU A 2 -2.17 14.40 17.83
C GLU A 2 -0.89 13.63 17.50
N LYS A 3 -0.72 12.45 18.09
CA LYS A 3 0.42 11.58 17.81
C LYS A 3 0.07 10.77 16.57
N VAL A 4 0.91 10.83 15.55
CA VAL A 4 0.74 10.09 14.29
C VAL A 4 1.76 8.96 14.24
N GLY A 5 1.35 7.79 13.73
CA GLY A 5 2.21 6.62 13.56
C GLY A 5 2.00 5.94 12.21
N ILE A 6 3.01 5.23 11.71
CA ILE A 6 2.93 4.40 10.52
C ILE A 6 2.40 3.03 10.94
N VAL A 7 1.24 2.63 10.40
CA VAL A 7 0.57 1.36 10.76
C VAL A 7 0.65 0.30 9.66
N GLY A 8 1.12 0.67 8.46
CA GLY A 8 1.20 -0.23 7.31
C GLY A 8 2.31 0.16 6.34
N TYR A 9 2.96 -0.85 5.76
CA TYR A 9 3.98 -0.70 4.74
C TYR A 9 3.93 -1.89 3.79
N TYR A 10 4.04 -1.61 2.49
CA TYR A 10 4.19 -2.65 1.48
C TYR A 10 5.01 -2.13 0.31
N GLN A 11 5.98 -2.95 -0.12
CA GLN A 11 6.79 -2.70 -1.29
C GLN A 11 6.46 -3.72 -2.37
N VAL A 12 6.09 -3.23 -3.55
CA VAL A 12 5.91 -4.09 -4.73
C VAL A 12 7.27 -4.69 -5.12
N LYS A 13 7.29 -5.99 -5.42
CA LYS A 13 8.53 -6.67 -5.82
C LYS A 13 9.05 -6.09 -7.14
N PRO A 14 10.36 -5.85 -7.29
CA PRO A 14 10.94 -5.27 -8.50
C PRO A 14 10.62 -6.04 -9.78
N GLU A 15 10.51 -7.36 -9.69
CA GLU A 15 10.13 -8.25 -10.80
C GLU A 15 8.72 -7.96 -11.32
N THR A 16 7.82 -7.55 -10.42
CA THR A 16 6.42 -7.26 -10.70
C THR A 16 6.23 -5.80 -11.18
N ASP A 17 7.07 -4.88 -10.69
CA ASP A 17 7.11 -3.46 -11.09
C ASP A 17 7.27 -3.31 -12.61
N ILE A 18 8.20 -4.05 -13.21
CA ILE A 18 8.49 -4.00 -14.67
C ILE A 18 7.27 -4.39 -15.53
N GLN A 19 6.31 -5.11 -14.95
CA GLN A 19 5.12 -5.62 -15.64
C GLN A 19 3.86 -4.79 -15.40
N MET A 20 3.92 -3.75 -14.56
CA MET A 20 2.76 -2.95 -14.15
C MET A 20 2.84 -1.53 -14.69
N SER A 21 1.70 -0.98 -15.08
CA SER A 21 1.58 0.47 -15.27
C SER A 21 1.66 1.21 -13.93
N ARG A 22 1.98 2.50 -13.98
CA ARG A 22 2.10 3.33 -12.76
C ARG A 22 0.83 3.32 -11.88
N PRO A 23 -0.40 3.43 -12.43
CA PRO A 23 -1.61 3.34 -11.62
C PRO A 23 -1.78 1.97 -10.93
N GLU A 24 -1.45 0.88 -11.63
CA GLU A 24 -1.55 -0.48 -11.08
C GLU A 24 -0.57 -0.67 -9.92
N MET A 25 0.65 -0.18 -10.05
CA MET A 25 1.62 -0.19 -8.96
C MET A 25 1.14 0.54 -7.71
N ILE A 26 0.60 1.75 -7.89
CA ILE A 26 0.10 2.54 -6.76
C ILE A 26 -1.06 1.80 -6.08
N PHE A 27 -1.95 1.22 -6.86
CA PHE A 27 -3.06 0.42 -6.34
C PHE A 27 -2.55 -0.78 -5.53
N TYR A 28 -1.63 -1.57 -6.06
CA TYR A 28 -1.06 -2.72 -5.36
C TYR A 28 -0.30 -2.33 -4.11
N ALA A 29 0.52 -1.27 -4.17
CA ALA A 29 1.26 -0.78 -3.02
C ALA A 29 0.33 -0.31 -1.90
N THR A 30 -0.69 0.48 -2.25
CA THR A 30 -1.69 1.00 -1.32
C THR A 30 -2.47 -0.15 -0.68
N ARG A 31 -2.93 -1.11 -1.50
CA ARG A 31 -3.70 -2.25 -1.01
C ARG A 31 -2.88 -3.11 -0.06
N GLY A 32 -1.62 -3.40 -0.42
CA GLY A 32 -0.73 -4.18 0.44
C GLY A 32 -0.44 -3.49 1.78
N ALA A 33 -0.31 -2.16 1.80
CA ALA A 33 -0.10 -1.42 3.04
C ALA A 33 -1.35 -1.43 3.94
N LEU A 34 -2.54 -1.34 3.35
CA LEU A 34 -3.82 -1.50 4.08
C LEU A 34 -3.96 -2.92 4.64
N ASP A 35 -3.67 -3.94 3.83
CA ASP A 35 -3.75 -5.34 4.24
C ASP A 35 -2.78 -5.64 5.39
N TYR A 36 -1.56 -5.08 5.35
CA TYR A 36 -0.60 -5.16 6.45
C TYR A 36 -1.18 -4.54 7.74
N ALA A 37 -1.86 -3.40 7.62
CA ALA A 37 -2.48 -2.70 8.75
C ALA A 37 -3.80 -3.33 9.22
N GLY A 38 -4.33 -4.35 8.51
CA GLY A 38 -5.65 -4.93 8.77
C GLY A 38 -6.82 -3.99 8.45
N LEU A 39 -6.61 -3.02 7.57
CA LEU A 39 -7.58 -1.98 7.21
C LEU A 39 -8.27 -2.27 5.87
N LYS A 40 -9.49 -1.77 5.74
CA LYS A 40 -10.27 -1.79 4.51
C LYS A 40 -10.12 -0.46 3.77
N ARG A 41 -10.55 -0.44 2.51
CA ARG A 41 -10.58 0.80 1.73
C ARG A 41 -11.47 1.87 2.36
N ASP A 42 -12.59 1.46 2.95
CA ASP A 42 -13.56 2.36 3.57
C ASP A 42 -13.04 3.00 4.87
N ASP A 43 -11.87 2.57 5.36
CA ASP A 43 -11.18 3.14 6.53
C ASP A 43 -10.22 4.29 6.15
N LEU A 44 -10.06 4.60 4.85
CA LEU A 44 -9.31 5.75 4.32
C LEU A 44 -10.21 6.96 4.11
#